data_AF-A0A0B6WYF4-F1
#
_entry.id   AF-A0A0B6WYF4-F1
#
_cell.length_a   1.000
_cell.length_b   1.000
_cell.length_c   1.000
_cell.angle_alpha   90.00
_cell.angle_beta   90.00
_cell.angle_gamma   90.00
#
_symmetry.space_group_name_H-M   'P 1'
#
loop_
_entity.id
_entity.type
_entity.pdbx_description
1 polymer ?
#
loop_
_entity_poly.entity_id
_entity_poly.type
_entity_poly.pdbx_seq_one_letter_code
_entity_poly.pdbx_strand_id
1 'polypeptide(L)'
;MGIKRGEMVIVVLHSPREKCWGRLDRISAAGVHLRGIDLTAFDDWLKALRSNEPFLGFTDVFFPLWRVERILHDERSGDVPSLTERFEASVGRSVREFLGDEGQ
;
A
#
# COMPACT_ATOMS: atom_id res chain seq x y z
N MET A 1 -3.83 13.64 -14.60
CA MET A 1 -4.28 12.25 -14.37
C MET A 1 -4.56 12.12 -12.89
N GLY A 2 -5.64 11.44 -12.47
CA GLY A 2 -6.01 11.32 -11.05
C GLY A 2 -5.72 9.92 -10.52
N ILE A 3 -5.76 9.76 -9.20
CA ILE A 3 -5.58 8.49 -8.50
C ILE A 3 -6.82 7.60 -8.72
N LYS A 4 -6.62 6.33 -9.09
CA LYS A 4 -7.66 5.38 -9.49
C LYS A 4 -7.63 4.10 -8.67
N ARG A 5 -8.77 3.41 -8.64
CA ARG A 5 -8.89 2.06 -8.07
C ARG A 5 -7.87 1.11 -8.70
N GLY A 6 -7.27 0.25 -7.87
CA GLY A 6 -6.26 -0.73 -8.26
C GLY A 6 -4.83 -0.21 -8.29
N GLU A 7 -4.63 1.10 -8.11
CA GLU A 7 -3.29 1.67 -8.04
C GLU A 7 -2.67 1.50 -6.66
N MET A 8 -1.35 1.30 -6.63
CA MET A 8 -0.57 1.29 -5.41
C MET A 8 -0.37 2.74 -4.95
N VAL A 9 -0.74 3.00 -3.70
CA VAL A 9 -0.74 4.35 -3.13
C VAL A 9 -0.17 4.36 -1.72
N ILE A 10 0.21 5.55 -1.27
CA ILE A 10 0.56 5.85 0.10
C ILE A 10 -0.49 6.83 0.65
N VAL A 11 -1.25 6.40 1.65
CA VAL A 11 -2.18 7.25 2.39
C VAL A 11 -1.46 7.81 3.60
N VAL A 12 -1.43 9.14 3.73
CA VAL A 12 -0.82 9.84 4.87
C VAL A 12 -1.93 10.37 5.78
N LEU A 13 -1.86 10.04 7.07
CA LEU A 13 -2.80 10.48 8.10
C LEU A 13 -2.15 11.50 9.03
N HIS A 14 -2.92 12.47 9.54
CA HIS A 14 -2.36 13.54 10.38
C HIS A 14 -2.59 13.37 11.90
N SER A 15 -3.51 12.51 12.36
CA SER A 15 -3.82 12.34 13.79
C SER A 15 -4.49 10.99 14.13
N PRO A 16 -3.75 10.05 14.76
CA PRO A 16 -2.29 9.98 14.85
C PRO A 16 -1.62 9.99 13.48
N ARG A 17 -0.33 10.36 13.44
CA ARG A 17 0.45 10.39 12.20
C ARG A 17 0.88 8.98 11.81
N GLU A 18 0.35 8.52 10.69
CA GLU A 18 0.57 7.19 10.17
C GLU A 18 0.70 7.28 8.64
N LYS A 19 1.40 6.32 8.05
CA LYS A 19 1.46 6.14 6.60
C LYS A 19 1.08 4.72 6.31
N CYS A 20 0.12 4.52 5.44
CA CYS A 20 -0.29 3.19 4.99
C CYS A 20 0.01 3.06 3.51
N TRP A 21 0.65 1.96 3.13
CA TRP A 21 0.90 1.62 1.74
C TRP A 21 0.00 0.46 1.33
N GLY A 22 -0.55 0.53 0.13
CA GLY A 22 -1.32 -0.58 -0.41
C GLY A 22 -2.10 -0.23 -1.66
N ARG A 23 -2.99 -1.14 -2.04
CA ARG A 23 -3.86 -1.00 -3.20
C ARG A 23 -5.08 -0.17 -2.83
N LEU A 24 -5.34 0.86 -3.63
CA LEU A 24 -6.54 1.65 -3.48
C LEU A 24 -7.78 0.90 -3.99
N ASP A 25 -8.77 0.68 -3.13
CA ASP A 25 -10.02 0.07 -3.56
C ASP A 25 -11.09 1.13 -3.89
N ARG A 26 -11.21 2.18 -3.07
CA ARG A 26 -12.22 3.24 -3.29
C ARG A 26 -11.84 4.54 -2.58
N ILE A 27 -12.10 5.66 -3.24
CA ILE A 27 -12.18 6.99 -2.62
C ILE A 27 -13.64 7.44 -2.67
N SER A 28 -14.15 7.95 -1.56
CA SER A 28 -15.52 8.47 -1.43
C SER A 28 -15.55 9.70 -0.53
N ALA A 29 -16.68 10.38 -0.45
CA ALA A 29 -16.88 11.48 0.49
C ALA A 29 -16.73 11.05 1.97
N ALA A 30 -16.96 9.76 2.28
CA ALA A 30 -16.78 9.24 3.62
C ALA A 30 -15.29 9.02 3.96
N GLY A 31 -14.47 8.67 2.97
CA GLY A 31 -13.08 8.29 3.20
C GLY A 31 -12.49 7.39 2.12
N VAL A 32 -11.39 6.75 2.49
CA VAL A 32 -10.53 5.95 1.63
C VAL A 32 -10.56 4.50 2.11
N HIS A 33 -10.90 3.59 1.21
CA HIS A 33 -10.74 2.14 1.40
C HIS A 33 -9.44 1.71 0.75
N LEU A 34 -8.58 1.10 1.56
CA LEU A 34 -7.25 0.65 1.16
C LEU A 34 -7.08 -0.80 1.60
N ARG A 35 -6.70 -1.69 0.69
CA ARG A 35 -6.10 -2.96 1.07
C ARG A 35 -4.61 -2.73 1.25
N GLY A 36 -4.16 -2.65 2.50
CA GLY A 36 -2.82 -2.15 2.80
C GLY A 36 -2.21 -2.68 4.10
N ILE A 37 -1.01 -2.16 4.36
CA ILE A 37 -0.28 -2.33 5.61
C ILE A 37 0.21 -0.97 6.10
N ASP A 38 0.49 -0.87 7.40
CA ASP A 38 1.27 0.25 7.91
C ASP A 38 2.66 0.24 7.26
N LEU A 39 3.13 1.40 6.82
CA LEU A 39 4.40 1.54 6.14
C LEU A 39 5.59 1.17 7.05
N THR A 40 5.44 1.33 8.37
CA THR A 40 6.46 0.91 9.36
C THR A 40 6.62 -0.62 9.40
N ALA A 41 5.58 -1.37 9.03
CA ALA A 41 5.59 -2.82 8.97
C ALA A 41 6.12 -3.38 7.64
N PHE A 42 6.38 -2.53 6.64
CA PHE A 42 6.74 -2.94 5.28
C PHE A 42 8.02 -3.78 5.22
N ASP A 43 9.09 -3.34 5.87
CA ASP A 43 10.38 -4.06 5.81
C ASP A 43 10.34 -5.38 6.57
N ASP A 44 9.59 -5.46 7.67
CA ASP A 44 9.42 -6.71 8.43
C ASP A 44 8.51 -7.69 7.69
N TRP A 45 7.47 -7.19 7.03
CA TRP A 45 6.67 -7.97 6.11
C TRP A 45 7.51 -8.57 4.97
N LEU A 46 8.38 -7.77 4.33
CA LEU A 46 9.29 -8.27 3.29
C LEU A 46 10.24 -9.36 3.81
N LYS A 47 10.78 -9.19 5.03
CA LYS A 47 11.63 -10.20 5.66
C LYS A 47 10.86 -11.50 5.87
N ALA A 48 9.66 -11.42 6.45
CA ALA A 48 8.84 -12.59 6.71
C ALA A 48 8.48 -13.34 5.42
N LEU A 49 8.15 -12.62 4.34
CA LEU A 49 7.90 -13.24 3.04
C LEU A 49 9.11 -13.99 2.49
N ARG A 50 10.32 -13.43 2.60
CA ARG A 50 11.56 -14.10 2.15
C ARG A 50 11.89 -15.33 3.00
N SER A 51 11.58 -15.29 4.30
CA SER A 51 11.81 -16.41 5.22
C SER A 51 10.67 -17.45 5.21
N ASN A 52 9.61 -17.22 4.44
CA ASN A 52 8.38 -18.02 4.47
C ASN A 52 7.77 -18.14 5.89
N GLU A 53 7.90 -17.07 6.68
CA GLU A 53 7.36 -16.97 8.03
C GLU A 53 5.93 -16.40 8.01
N PRO A 54 5.05 -16.83 8.93
CA PRO A 54 3.74 -16.23 9.08
C PRO A 54 3.86 -14.75 9.45
N PHE A 55 3.20 -13.88 8.68
CA PHE A 55 3.08 -12.46 8.99
C PHE A 55 1.63 -12.02 8.81
N LEU A 56 1.13 -11.17 9.70
CA LEU A 56 -0.17 -10.53 9.54
C LEU A 56 -0.12 -9.64 8.29
N GLY A 57 -0.62 -10.19 7.19
CA GLY A 57 -0.51 -9.58 5.86
C GLY A 57 -1.37 -8.34 5.67
N PHE A 58 -1.60 -8.02 4.40
CA PHE A 58 -2.49 -6.94 3.99
C PHE A 58 -3.88 -7.06 4.60
N THR A 59 -4.41 -5.95 5.07
CA THR A 59 -5.76 -5.84 5.63
C THR A 59 -6.58 -4.83 4.84
N ASP A 60 -7.88 -5.06 4.76
CA ASP A 60 -8.83 -4.07 4.24
C ASP A 60 -9.08 -3.03 5.34
N VAL A 61 -8.67 -1.79 5.09
CA VAL A 61 -8.74 -0.69 6.05
C VAL A 61 -9.54 0.47 5.47
N PHE A 62 -10.35 1.10 6.32
CA PHE A 62 -11.05 2.33 6.01
C PHE A 62 -10.45 3.49 6.80
N PHE A 63 -10.10 4.57 6.10
CA PHE A 63 -9.68 5.83 6.69
C PHE A 63 -10.73 6.90 6.44
N PRO A 64 -11.35 7.50 7.47
CA PRO A 64 -12.28 8.58 7.26
C PRO A 64 -11.57 9.80 6.66
N LEU A 65 -12.24 10.51 5.74
CA LEU A 65 -11.59 11.56 4.94
C LEU A 65 -10.96 12.67 5.79
N TRP A 66 -11.57 12.99 6.94
CA TRP A 66 -11.06 13.99 7.89
C TRP A 66 -9.74 13.62 8.57
N ARG A 67 -9.28 12.37 8.48
CA ARG A 67 -7.94 11.96 8.94
C ARG A 67 -6.90 12.01 7.84
N VAL A 68 -7.32 11.98 6.58
CA VAL A 68 -6.44 11.85 5.42
C VAL A 68 -5.83 13.21 5.11
N GLU A 69 -4.52 13.32 5.29
CA GLU A 69 -3.75 14.50 4.91
C GLU A 69 -3.58 14.55 3.38
N ARG A 70 -3.22 13.40 2.78
CA ARG A 70 -3.00 13.26 1.33
C ARG A 70 -2.91 11.79 0.94
N ILE A 71 -3.10 11.55 -0.36
CA ILE A 71 -2.84 10.27 -1.02
C ILE A 71 -1.81 10.52 -2.10
N LEU A 72 -0.78 9.69 -2.15
CA LEU A 72 0.31 9.75 -3.12
C LEU A 72 0.32 8.47 -3.95
N HIS A 73 0.62 8.56 -5.25
CA HIS A 73 0.98 7.36 -6.00
C HIS A 73 2.28 6.76 -5.43
N ASP A 74 2.36 5.44 -5.43
CA ASP A 74 3.62 4.74 -5.14
C ASP A 74 4.49 4.72 -6.40
N GLU A 75 5.28 5.78 -6.58
CA GLU A 75 6.11 6.00 -7.75
C GLU A 75 7.58 6.20 -7.38
N ARG A 76 8.46 5.87 -8.32
CA ARG A 76 9.89 6.15 -8.23
C ARG A 76 10.12 7.65 -8.12
N SER A 77 10.98 8.05 -7.18
CA SER A 77 11.39 9.44 -7.01
C SER A 77 12.87 9.57 -7.33
N GLY A 78 13.18 9.89 -8.59
CA GLY A 78 14.57 9.92 -9.09
C GLY A 78 15.21 8.54 -8.98
N ASP A 79 16.30 8.44 -8.21
CA ASP A 79 17.00 7.17 -7.99
C ASP A 79 16.37 6.31 -6.87
N VAL A 80 15.41 6.84 -6.12
CA VAL A 80 14.74 6.12 -5.03
C VAL A 80 13.61 5.26 -5.61
N PRO A 81 13.69 3.91 -5.51
CA PRO A 81 12.64 3.04 -6.01
C PRO A 81 11.35 3.18 -5.22
N SER A 82 10.22 2.92 -5.87
CA SER A 82 8.92 2.83 -5.23
C SER A 82 8.86 1.62 -4.28
N LEU A 83 7.86 1.57 -3.40
CA LEU A 83 7.65 0.43 -2.51
C LEU A 83 7.25 -0.83 -3.30
N THR A 84 6.49 -0.64 -4.38
CA THR A 84 6.19 -1.69 -5.36
C THR A 84 7.48 -2.25 -5.97
N GLU A 85 8.37 -1.40 -6.49
CA GLU A 85 9.65 -1.85 -7.05
C GLU A 85 10.52 -2.57 -6.01
N ARG A 86 10.54 -2.07 -4.76
CA ARG A 86 11.25 -2.72 -3.64
C ARG A 86 10.68 -4.10 -3.33
N PHE A 87 9.36 -4.25 -3.33
CA PHE A 87 8.70 -5.55 -3.15
C PHE A 87 9.09 -6.52 -4.26
N GLU A 88 8.91 -6.11 -5.52
CA GLU A 88 9.15 -6.98 -6.68
C GLU A 88 10.62 -7.40 -6.78
N ALA A 89 11.55 -6.49 -6.49
CA ALA A 89 12.98 -6.82 -6.41
C ALA A 89 13.32 -7.76 -5.25
N SER A 90 12.61 -7.66 -4.12
CA SER A 90 12.87 -8.49 -2.94
C SER A 90 12.23 -9.88 -3.01
N VAL A 91 11.08 -10.02 -3.66
CA VAL A 91 10.25 -11.24 -3.63
C VAL A 91 10.25 -11.95 -4.99
N GLY A 92 10.59 -11.25 -6.08
CA GLY A 92 10.67 -11.82 -7.42
C GLY A 92 9.32 -12.11 -8.09
N ARG A 93 8.23 -11.51 -7.60
CA ARG A 93 6.87 -11.63 -8.16
C ARG A 93 6.18 -10.28 -8.15
N SER A 94 5.16 -10.08 -8.99
CA SER A 94 4.43 -8.81 -9.01
C SER A 94 3.62 -8.61 -7.72
N VAL A 95 3.59 -7.37 -7.22
CA VAL A 95 2.73 -7.00 -6.08
C VAL A 95 1.25 -7.19 -6.42
N ARG A 96 0.85 -6.94 -7.67
CA ARG A 96 -0.54 -7.07 -8.11
C ARG A 96 -1.01 -8.52 -8.07
N GLU A 97 -0.18 -9.42 -8.58
CA GLU A 97 -0.40 -10.87 -8.51
C GLU A 97 -0.42 -11.37 -7.06
N PHE A 98 0.46 -10.82 -6.21
CA PHE A 98 0.50 -11.17 -4.79
C PHE A 98 -0.79 -10.79 -4.05
N LEU A 99 -1.37 -9.63 -4.37
CA LEU A 99 -2.62 -9.14 -3.78
C LEU A 99 -3.88 -9.77 -4.39
N GLY A 100 -3.73 -10.71 -5.32
CA GLY A 100 -4.83 -11.43 -5.95
C GLY A 100 -5.65 -10.58 -6.91
N ASP A 101 -5.06 -9.56 -7.55
CA ASP A 101 -5.70 -8.82 -8.65
C ASP A 101 -5.63 -9.62 -9.96
N GLU A 102 -6.21 -10.81 -9.98
CA GLU A 102 -6.60 -11.45 -11.24
C GLU A 102 -8.00 -10.95 -11.61
N GLY A 103 -8.05 -9.96 -12.51
CA GLY A 103 -9.23 -9.58 -13.31
C GLY A 103 -10.59 -9.56 -12.61
N GLN A 104 -11.05 -8.37 -12.22
CA GLN A 104 -12.48 -8.07 -12.15
C GLN A 104 -12.81 -6.82 -12.97
#